data_AF-A0A7J6QTI0-F1
#
_entry.id   AF-A0A7J6QTI0-F1
#
_cell.length_a   1.000
_cell.length_b   1.000
_cell.length_c   1.000
_cell.angle_alpha   90.00
_cell.angle_beta   90.00
_cell.angle_gamma   90.00
#
_symmetry.space_group_name_H-M   'P 1'
#
loop_
_entity.id
_entity.type
_entity.pdbx_description
1 polymer ?
#
loop_
_entity_poly.entity_id
_entity_poly.type
_entity_poly.pdbx_seq_one_letter_code
_entity_poly.pdbx_strand_id
1 'polypeptide(L)'
;VLAWAIVANKSSHLAEEMYAAIRKDAFEEPSEGSLYGRQGLEEYSQHGFMAAHGDLSEVVSRGLNYAFADSTIAAAATVMGHHSDAEILRKRAEKALEKSFNPQSKLFEPLDAHENWLSKMNPTSWSDAYFTEASALQYRFYAPANVDFLVSKYGGKRALCGQIEEHFTKQMTPVYTADGRGVIHEETEMSLTSEDFGQYGHNNQPSHHVLGVAVAAGCFTVADKYMEKVLRELYSPEGWPGDEDNGEMAAWFMLNEVGLYEIDFGADELLLFSPLIRGDFTMALPGEGRLLRVENVHRDGCSVTTSSPYVCEVHWYPSSPRESTEDEPSSAFDSSVPDGVSAHGSIRGGRPRRPIPRQRDHVVLSNRRLARSELSKGGRLLFYTSSTPCE
;
A
#
# COMPACT_ATOMS: atom_id res chain seq x y z
N VAL A 1 -5.54 2.77 -12.22
CA VAL A 1 -4.74 2.07 -13.27
C VAL A 1 -4.27 2.97 -14.41
N LEU A 2 -5.14 3.50 -15.29
CA LEU A 2 -4.67 4.28 -16.47
C LEU A 2 -3.86 5.53 -16.09
N ALA A 3 -4.30 6.27 -15.07
CA ALA A 3 -3.56 7.42 -14.55
C ALA A 3 -2.16 7.03 -14.04
N TRP A 4 -2.06 5.92 -13.30
CA TRP A 4 -0.78 5.35 -12.85
C TRP A 4 0.14 5.03 -14.03
N ALA A 5 -0.39 4.39 -15.09
CA ALA A 5 0.39 4.04 -16.27
C ALA A 5 0.96 5.28 -16.98
N ILE A 6 0.18 6.37 -17.05
CA ILE A 6 0.64 7.67 -17.58
C ILE A 6 1.77 8.24 -16.71
N VAL A 7 1.60 8.22 -15.38
CA VAL A 7 2.62 8.71 -14.44
C VAL A 7 3.91 7.89 -14.54
N ALA A 8 3.80 6.56 -14.61
CA ALA A 8 4.93 5.64 -14.70
C ALA A 8 5.65 5.70 -16.06
N ASN A 9 4.93 5.97 -17.16
CA ASN A 9 5.52 6.03 -18.49
C ASN A 9 4.81 7.05 -19.41
N LYS A 10 5.28 8.29 -19.37
CA LYS A 10 4.79 9.40 -20.22
C LYS A 10 4.82 9.13 -21.73
N SER A 11 5.59 8.13 -22.19
CA SER A 11 5.86 7.91 -23.61
C SER A 11 5.03 6.79 -24.24
N SER A 12 4.01 6.30 -23.54
CA SER A 12 3.06 5.35 -24.14
C SER A 12 2.37 6.02 -25.33
N HIS A 13 2.39 5.37 -26.49
CA HIS A 13 1.61 5.81 -27.67
C HIS A 13 0.10 5.89 -27.40
N LEU A 14 -0.37 5.34 -26.27
CA LEU A 14 -1.74 5.39 -25.80
C LEU A 14 -2.00 6.46 -24.74
N ALA A 15 -1.01 7.26 -24.33
CA ALA A 15 -1.15 8.19 -23.20
C ALA A 15 -2.31 9.18 -23.38
N GLU A 16 -2.50 9.71 -24.60
CA GLU A 16 -3.61 10.60 -24.94
C GLU A 16 -4.97 9.91 -24.84
N GLU A 17 -5.09 8.67 -25.35
CA GLU A 17 -6.34 7.89 -25.29
C GLU A 17 -6.68 7.48 -23.85
N MET A 18 -5.66 7.05 -23.09
CA MET A 18 -5.78 6.73 -21.68
C MET A 18 -6.23 7.95 -20.88
N TYR A 19 -5.63 9.12 -21.15
CA TYR A 19 -5.99 10.36 -20.49
C TYR A 19 -7.42 10.80 -20.84
N ALA A 20 -7.80 10.73 -22.12
CA ALA A 20 -9.17 11.03 -22.55
C ALA A 20 -10.22 10.16 -21.84
N ALA A 21 -9.94 8.86 -21.65
CA ALA A 21 -10.84 7.95 -20.96
C ALA A 21 -11.03 8.30 -19.47
N ILE A 22 -9.93 8.51 -18.72
CA ILE A 22 -10.02 8.87 -17.29
C ILE A 22 -10.55 10.29 -17.09
N ARG A 23 -10.30 11.20 -18.04
CA ARG A 23 -10.86 12.54 -18.02
C ARG A 23 -12.38 12.48 -18.18
N LYS A 24 -12.88 11.68 -19.13
CA LYS A 24 -14.31 11.46 -19.30
C LYS A 24 -14.95 10.96 -18.00
N ASP A 25 -14.39 9.90 -17.41
CA ASP A 25 -14.87 9.35 -16.13
C ASP A 25 -14.89 10.38 -14.99
N ALA A 26 -13.90 11.27 -14.94
CA ALA A 26 -13.78 12.26 -13.87
C ALA A 26 -14.67 13.51 -14.04
N PHE A 27 -15.17 13.79 -15.24
CA PHE A 27 -15.85 15.06 -15.56
C PHE A 27 -17.22 14.92 -16.22
N GLU A 28 -17.59 13.74 -16.72
CA GLU A 28 -18.87 13.51 -17.39
C GLU A 28 -19.72 12.52 -16.58
N GLU A 29 -20.92 12.96 -16.17
CA GLU A 29 -21.89 12.07 -15.51
C GLU A 29 -22.24 10.91 -16.45
N PRO A 30 -22.27 9.66 -15.96
CA PRO A 30 -22.71 8.55 -16.76
C PRO A 30 -24.21 8.66 -17.08
N SER A 31 -24.64 7.99 -18.15
CA SER A 31 -26.07 7.86 -18.46
C SER A 31 -26.81 7.18 -17.30
N GLU A 32 -28.07 7.55 -17.10
CA GLU A 32 -28.94 6.93 -16.11
C GLU A 32 -28.96 5.39 -16.28
N GLY A 33 -28.79 4.66 -15.18
CA GLY A 33 -28.75 3.19 -15.18
C GLY A 33 -27.46 2.58 -15.75
N SER A 34 -26.44 3.39 -16.08
CA SER A 34 -25.13 2.86 -16.49
C SER A 34 -24.47 2.07 -15.36
N LEU A 35 -23.90 0.92 -15.73
CA LEU A 35 -23.02 0.13 -14.86
C LEU A 35 -21.60 0.71 -14.78
N TYR A 36 -21.28 1.70 -15.62
CA TYR A 36 -19.96 2.29 -15.77
C TYR A 36 -19.98 3.79 -15.53
N GLY A 37 -18.84 4.33 -15.10
CA GLY A 37 -18.67 5.74 -14.77
C GLY A 37 -18.98 6.05 -13.30
N ARG A 38 -18.93 7.33 -12.95
CA ARG A 38 -19.11 7.79 -11.58
C ARG A 38 -20.55 8.21 -11.32
N GLN A 39 -21.32 7.33 -10.67
CA GLN A 39 -22.68 7.67 -10.23
C GLN A 39 -22.64 8.74 -9.13
N GLY A 40 -23.47 9.77 -9.23
CA GLY A 40 -23.50 10.86 -8.24
C GLY A 40 -22.34 11.85 -8.42
N LEU A 41 -21.73 11.88 -9.60
CA LEU A 41 -20.56 12.73 -9.87
C LEU A 41 -20.90 14.23 -9.77
N GLU A 42 -22.11 14.64 -10.17
CA GLU A 42 -22.57 16.02 -10.07
C GLU A 42 -22.60 16.48 -8.61
N GLU A 43 -23.25 15.72 -7.73
CA GLU A 43 -23.33 16.03 -6.31
C GLU A 43 -21.94 16.03 -5.66
N TYR A 44 -21.14 14.98 -5.94
CA TYR A 44 -19.75 14.90 -5.50
C TYR A 44 -18.91 16.10 -5.96
N SER A 45 -19.06 16.53 -7.21
CA SER A 45 -18.31 17.67 -7.77
C SER A 45 -18.71 19.00 -7.14
N GLN A 46 -20.00 19.18 -6.88
CA GLN A 46 -20.53 20.41 -6.29
C GLN A 46 -20.23 20.49 -4.79
N HIS A 47 -20.33 19.39 -4.05
CA HIS A 47 -20.32 19.38 -2.59
C HIS A 47 -19.07 18.77 -1.97
N GLY A 48 -18.32 17.95 -2.71
CA GLY A 48 -17.21 17.13 -2.19
C GLY A 48 -17.68 15.81 -1.57
N PHE A 49 -18.99 15.57 -1.49
CA PHE A 49 -19.54 14.33 -0.97
C PHE A 49 -20.84 14.00 -1.71
N MET A 50 -21.26 12.75 -1.66
CA MET A 50 -22.60 12.33 -2.06
C MET A 50 -23.44 12.22 -0.80
N ALA A 51 -24.60 12.86 -0.79
CA ALA A 51 -25.43 12.83 0.39
C ALA A 51 -26.14 11.48 0.49
N ALA A 52 -26.33 11.00 1.72
CA ALA A 52 -27.04 9.77 1.99
C ALA A 52 -28.55 10.01 1.83
N HIS A 53 -29.04 9.85 0.60
CA HIS A 53 -30.47 9.87 0.27
C HIS A 53 -30.77 9.01 -0.95
N GLY A 54 -32.06 8.65 -1.08
CA GLY A 54 -32.58 8.02 -2.28
C GLY A 54 -32.04 6.61 -2.53
N ASP A 55 -31.72 6.34 -3.80
CA ASP A 55 -31.36 5.02 -4.33
C ASP A 55 -29.84 4.83 -4.49
N LEU A 56 -29.03 5.84 -4.15
CA LEU A 56 -27.57 5.76 -4.25
C LEU A 56 -26.97 5.16 -2.99
N SER A 57 -26.38 3.98 -3.14
CA SER A 57 -25.71 3.23 -2.08
C SER A 57 -24.24 3.62 -1.97
N GLU A 58 -23.62 3.29 -0.83
CA GLU A 58 -22.18 3.29 -0.60
C GLU A 58 -21.54 4.67 -0.72
N VAL A 59 -22.30 5.71 -0.38
CA VAL A 59 -21.96 7.10 -0.70
C VAL A 59 -20.64 7.57 -0.07
N VAL A 60 -20.26 7.04 1.10
CA VAL A 60 -19.01 7.41 1.76
C VAL A 60 -17.83 6.71 1.10
N SER A 61 -17.88 5.39 0.92
CA SER A 61 -16.81 4.65 0.24
C SER A 61 -16.62 5.14 -1.20
N ARG A 62 -17.70 5.40 -1.95
CA ARG A 62 -17.62 5.97 -3.30
C ARG A 62 -16.94 7.33 -3.31
N GLY A 63 -17.33 8.24 -2.40
CA GLY A 63 -16.73 9.58 -2.32
C GLY A 63 -15.23 9.53 -2.03
N LEU A 64 -14.80 8.63 -1.14
CA LEU A 64 -13.39 8.42 -0.81
C LEU A 64 -12.60 7.80 -1.97
N ASN A 65 -13.18 6.81 -2.66
CA ASN A 65 -12.59 6.23 -3.87
C ASN A 65 -12.47 7.26 -5.00
N TYR A 66 -13.47 8.15 -5.17
CA TYR A 66 -13.41 9.26 -6.14
C TYR A 66 -12.32 10.26 -5.77
N ALA A 67 -12.12 10.57 -4.49
CA ALA A 67 -11.04 11.45 -4.04
C ALA A 67 -9.66 10.87 -4.35
N PHE A 68 -9.47 9.57 -4.14
CA PHE A 68 -8.23 8.89 -4.50
C PHE A 68 -8.01 8.83 -6.01
N ALA A 69 -9.06 8.52 -6.78
CA ALA A 69 -9.03 8.54 -8.24
C ALA A 69 -8.70 9.95 -8.77
N ASP A 70 -9.32 11.00 -8.25
CA ASP A 70 -9.04 12.39 -8.60
C ASP A 70 -7.60 12.79 -8.34
N SER A 71 -7.04 12.41 -7.18
CA SER A 71 -5.64 12.66 -6.86
C SER A 71 -4.70 12.02 -7.89
N THR A 72 -4.99 10.76 -8.27
CA THR A 72 -4.20 10.01 -9.26
C THR A 72 -4.34 10.61 -10.66
N ILE A 73 -5.56 10.96 -11.09
CA ILE A 73 -5.83 11.57 -12.40
C ILE A 73 -5.22 12.97 -12.46
N ALA A 74 -5.20 13.73 -11.36
CA ALA A 74 -4.53 15.02 -11.31
C ALA A 74 -3.02 14.92 -11.55
N ALA A 75 -2.38 13.86 -11.03
CA ALA A 75 -0.98 13.58 -11.30
C ALA A 75 -0.76 13.28 -12.80
N ALA A 76 -1.59 12.42 -13.40
CA ALA A 76 -1.55 12.14 -14.83
C ALA A 76 -1.78 13.41 -15.69
N ALA A 77 -2.79 14.21 -15.34
CA ALA A 77 -3.09 15.49 -16.00
C ALA A 77 -1.88 16.46 -15.95
N THR A 78 -1.21 16.53 -14.80
CA THR A 78 0.01 17.35 -14.64
C THR A 78 1.12 16.86 -15.54
N VAL A 79 1.32 15.53 -15.59
CA VAL A 79 2.32 14.87 -16.43
C VAL A 79 2.10 15.16 -17.91
N MET A 80 0.84 15.24 -18.34
CA MET A 80 0.40 15.47 -19.72
C MET A 80 0.24 16.96 -20.07
N GLY A 81 0.45 17.89 -19.13
CA GLY A 81 0.32 19.34 -19.35
C GLY A 81 -1.10 19.90 -19.25
N HIS A 82 -2.09 19.11 -18.83
CA HIS A 82 -3.46 19.52 -18.57
C HIS A 82 -3.62 20.14 -17.17
N HIS A 83 -2.91 21.24 -16.92
CA HIS A 83 -2.80 21.84 -15.59
C HIS A 83 -4.15 22.33 -15.01
N SER A 84 -5.09 22.76 -15.85
CA SER A 84 -6.44 23.17 -15.40
C SER A 84 -7.23 22.00 -14.82
N ASP A 85 -7.23 20.86 -15.51
CA ASP A 85 -7.91 19.65 -15.03
C ASP A 85 -7.24 19.16 -13.74
N ALA A 86 -5.90 19.18 -13.69
CA ALA A 86 -5.14 18.79 -12.52
C ALA A 86 -5.48 19.62 -11.27
N GLU A 87 -5.64 20.93 -11.43
CA GLU A 87 -5.99 21.84 -10.34
C GLU A 87 -7.41 21.59 -9.81
N ILE A 88 -8.38 21.36 -10.71
CA ILE A 88 -9.76 21.06 -10.32
C ILE A 88 -9.81 19.76 -9.52
N LEU A 89 -9.14 18.71 -10.01
CA LEU A 89 -9.17 17.39 -9.41
C LEU A 89 -8.48 17.34 -8.03
N ARG A 90 -7.34 18.02 -7.87
CA ARG A 90 -6.68 18.13 -6.54
C ARG A 90 -7.59 18.79 -5.51
N LYS A 91 -8.18 19.93 -5.88
CA LYS A 91 -9.11 20.65 -4.99
C LYS A 91 -10.35 19.83 -4.65
N ARG A 92 -10.89 19.07 -5.61
CA ARG A 92 -12.05 18.20 -5.39
C ARG A 92 -11.71 17.05 -4.45
N ALA A 93 -10.55 16.40 -4.63
CA ALA A 93 -10.07 15.35 -3.72
C ALA A 93 -9.86 15.86 -2.28
N GLU A 94 -9.20 17.00 -2.11
CA GLU A 94 -8.99 17.62 -0.79
C GLU A 94 -10.32 18.00 -0.13
N LYS A 95 -11.22 18.63 -0.89
CA LYS A 95 -12.56 19.00 -0.41
C LYS A 95 -13.34 17.78 0.05
N ALA A 96 -13.24 16.66 -0.67
CA ALA A 96 -13.95 15.44 -0.33
C ALA A 96 -13.50 14.85 1.02
N LEU A 97 -12.19 14.75 1.24
CA LEU A 97 -11.66 14.32 2.54
C LEU A 97 -12.09 15.26 3.66
N GLU A 98 -11.99 16.58 3.45
CA GLU A 98 -12.38 17.60 4.44
C GLU A 98 -13.86 17.56 4.78
N LYS A 99 -14.74 17.37 3.80
CA LYS A 99 -16.19 17.33 4.00
C LYS A 99 -16.64 16.07 4.70
N SER A 100 -16.10 14.91 4.33
CA SER A 100 -16.58 13.63 4.85
C SER A 100 -15.98 13.25 6.20
N PHE A 101 -14.89 13.88 6.65
CA PHE A 101 -14.23 13.53 7.92
C PHE A 101 -14.82 14.27 9.12
N ASN A 102 -15.51 13.55 10.01
CA ASN A 102 -16.04 14.11 11.24
C ASN A 102 -14.93 14.24 12.31
N PRO A 103 -14.55 15.47 12.71
CA PRO A 103 -13.44 15.68 13.63
C PRO A 103 -13.73 15.25 15.08
N GLN A 104 -15.00 15.06 15.45
CA GLN A 104 -15.41 14.62 16.79
C GLN A 104 -15.24 13.11 16.95
N SER A 105 -15.71 12.32 15.99
CA SER A 105 -15.59 10.86 16.00
C SER A 105 -14.27 10.35 15.43
N LYS A 106 -13.57 11.18 14.62
CA LYS A 106 -12.37 10.82 13.87
C LYS A 106 -12.63 9.72 12.83
N LEU A 107 -13.79 9.80 12.18
CA LEU A 107 -14.24 8.85 11.15
C LEU A 107 -14.69 9.62 9.91
N PHE A 108 -14.69 8.93 8.77
CA PHE A 108 -15.49 9.38 7.64
C PHE A 108 -16.94 8.98 7.87
N GLU A 109 -17.88 9.91 7.71
CA GLU A 109 -19.29 9.69 8.05
C GLU A 109 -20.23 10.18 6.94
N PRO A 110 -21.42 9.58 6.81
CA PRO A 110 -22.41 10.03 5.85
C PRO A 110 -23.03 11.37 6.29
N LEU A 111 -23.32 12.19 5.28
CA LEU A 111 -23.96 13.51 5.41
C LEU A 111 -25.32 13.48 4.70
N ASP A 112 -26.30 14.22 5.22
CA ASP A 112 -27.52 14.52 4.47
C ASP A 112 -27.29 15.63 3.41
N ALA A 113 -28.31 15.90 2.58
CA ALA A 113 -28.25 16.93 1.54
C ALA A 113 -28.11 18.37 2.09
N HIS A 114 -28.22 18.55 3.41
CA HIS A 114 -28.03 19.82 4.11
C HIS A 114 -26.67 19.89 4.84
N GLU A 115 -25.75 18.96 4.52
CA GLU A 115 -24.42 18.83 5.14
C GLU A 115 -24.46 18.53 6.65
N ASN A 116 -25.53 17.91 7.16
CA ASN A 116 -25.55 17.43 8.55
C ASN A 116 -25.10 15.98 8.63
N TRP A 117 -24.30 15.67 9.65
CA TRP A 117 -23.97 14.29 9.98
C TRP A 117 -25.23 13.51 10.31
N LEU A 118 -25.37 12.31 9.74
CA LEU A 118 -26.47 11.43 10.12
C LEU A 118 -26.29 10.93 11.56
N SER A 119 -27.09 11.45 12.48
CA SER A 119 -27.03 11.08 13.89
C SER A 119 -27.23 9.56 14.08
N LYS A 120 -26.47 8.96 15.00
CA LYS A 120 -26.54 7.52 15.39
C LYS A 120 -25.93 6.53 14.39
N MET A 121 -25.07 6.95 13.46
CA MET A 121 -24.27 6.00 12.68
C MET A 121 -23.46 5.11 13.63
N ASN A 122 -23.64 3.79 13.50
CA ASN A 122 -22.86 2.81 14.26
C ASN A 122 -21.54 2.56 13.51
N PRO A 123 -20.38 2.93 14.08
CA PRO A 123 -19.11 2.85 13.37
C PRO A 123 -18.66 1.42 13.07
N THR A 124 -19.23 0.40 13.74
CA THR A 124 -18.95 -1.01 13.47
C THR A 124 -19.95 -1.65 12.51
N SER A 125 -20.98 -0.92 12.08
CA SER A 125 -22.00 -1.47 11.19
C SER A 125 -21.47 -1.52 9.76
N TRP A 126 -21.59 -2.69 9.15
CA TRP A 126 -21.42 -2.85 7.72
C TRP A 126 -22.78 -2.56 7.07
N SER A 127 -22.78 -1.67 6.08
CA SER A 127 -24.02 -1.18 5.48
C SER A 127 -23.76 -0.62 4.10
N ASP A 128 -24.40 -1.22 3.10
CA ASP A 128 -24.39 -0.74 1.73
C ASP A 128 -24.95 0.66 1.59
N ALA A 129 -25.65 1.21 2.59
CA ALA A 129 -26.08 2.61 2.51
C ALA A 129 -24.88 3.57 2.47
N TYR A 130 -23.78 3.24 3.15
CA TYR A 130 -22.67 4.16 3.38
C TYR A 130 -21.32 3.62 2.92
N PHE A 131 -21.08 2.33 3.12
CA PHE A 131 -19.79 1.70 2.88
C PHE A 131 -19.97 0.38 2.13
N THR A 132 -19.10 0.13 1.17
CA THR A 132 -18.97 -1.17 0.50
C THR A 132 -18.14 -2.08 1.38
N GLU A 133 -18.70 -3.24 1.76
CA GLU A 133 -17.99 -4.38 2.40
C GLU A 133 -17.02 -3.99 3.51
N ALA A 134 -17.43 -3.02 4.32
CA ALA A 134 -16.68 -2.54 5.47
C ALA A 134 -17.56 -1.64 6.33
N SER A 135 -17.05 -1.28 7.50
CA SER A 135 -17.61 -0.22 8.33
C SER A 135 -16.76 1.05 8.25
N ALA A 136 -17.23 2.10 8.92
CA ALA A 136 -16.47 3.34 9.10
C ALA A 136 -15.09 3.09 9.73
N LEU A 137 -14.92 2.01 10.51
CA LEU A 137 -13.65 1.70 11.17
C LEU A 137 -12.56 1.22 10.20
N GLN A 138 -12.90 0.49 9.14
CA GLN A 138 -11.94 0.09 8.10
C GLN A 138 -11.58 1.30 7.23
N TYR A 139 -12.57 2.13 6.89
CA TYR A 139 -12.35 3.34 6.08
C TYR A 139 -11.70 4.51 6.82
N ARG A 140 -11.59 4.50 8.17
CA ARG A 140 -11.13 5.68 8.95
C ARG A 140 -9.74 6.21 8.60
N PHE A 141 -8.92 5.40 7.94
CA PHE A 141 -7.59 5.78 7.45
C PHE A 141 -7.50 5.90 5.92
N TYR A 142 -8.62 5.93 5.20
CA TYR A 142 -8.66 5.97 3.74
C TYR A 142 -8.36 7.38 3.19
N ALA A 143 -7.09 7.76 3.25
CA ALA A 143 -6.54 8.93 2.54
C ALA A 143 -5.15 8.60 1.96
N PRO A 144 -5.01 7.54 1.14
CA PRO A 144 -3.71 7.02 0.69
C PRO A 144 -2.85 8.06 -0.04
N ALA A 145 -3.45 8.96 -0.84
CA ALA A 145 -2.75 10.04 -1.54
C ALA A 145 -2.54 11.32 -0.68
N ASN A 146 -3.00 11.34 0.57
CA ASN A 146 -2.86 12.50 1.45
C ASN A 146 -2.76 12.08 2.93
N VAL A 147 -1.67 11.43 3.30
CA VAL A 147 -1.45 10.98 4.69
C VAL A 147 -1.25 12.15 5.66
N ASP A 148 -0.77 13.30 5.19
CA ASP A 148 -0.64 14.51 5.99
C ASP A 148 -1.99 15.05 6.47
N PHE A 149 -3.06 14.86 5.68
CA PHE A 149 -4.43 15.11 6.13
C PHE A 149 -4.74 14.30 7.39
N LEU A 150 -4.46 12.99 7.41
CA LEU A 150 -4.70 12.14 8.59
C LEU A 150 -3.83 12.58 9.77
N VAL A 151 -2.55 12.88 9.53
CA VAL A 151 -1.64 13.40 10.57
C VAL A 151 -2.24 14.66 11.21
N SER A 152 -2.77 15.58 10.42
CA SER A 152 -3.46 16.78 10.91
C SER A 152 -4.73 16.44 11.69
N LYS A 153 -5.63 15.62 11.12
CA LYS A 153 -6.93 15.29 11.72
C LYS A 153 -6.84 14.53 13.04
N TYR A 154 -5.82 13.70 13.21
CA TYR A 154 -5.59 12.96 14.45
C TYR A 154 -4.77 13.73 15.49
N GLY A 155 -4.33 14.96 15.20
CA GLY A 155 -3.60 15.80 16.17
C GLY A 155 -2.09 15.54 16.21
N GLY A 156 -1.54 15.07 15.09
CA GLY A 156 -0.11 14.85 14.86
C GLY A 156 0.28 13.38 14.78
N LYS A 157 1.50 13.15 14.31
CA LYS A 157 2.08 11.82 14.04
C LYS A 157 1.88 10.84 15.19
N ARG A 158 2.23 11.23 16.42
CA ARG A 158 2.13 10.34 17.60
C ARG A 158 0.71 9.85 17.84
N ALA A 159 -0.28 10.73 17.70
CA ALA A 159 -1.67 10.38 17.91
C ALA A 159 -2.20 9.47 16.79
N LEU A 160 -1.82 9.74 15.53
CA LEU A 160 -2.14 8.84 14.42
C LEU A 160 -1.52 7.45 14.61
N CYS A 161 -0.23 7.36 15.00
CA CYS A 161 0.40 6.06 15.24
C CYS A 161 -0.30 5.27 16.35
N GLY A 162 -0.70 5.94 17.44
CA GLY A 162 -1.46 5.31 18.53
C GLY A 162 -2.85 4.84 18.07
N GLN A 163 -3.51 5.59 17.17
CA GLN A 163 -4.79 5.17 16.60
C GLN A 163 -4.65 3.99 15.65
N ILE A 164 -3.58 3.92 14.85
CA ILE A 164 -3.30 2.76 14.02
C ILE A 164 -3.00 1.55 14.90
N GLU A 165 -2.18 1.67 15.96
CA GLU A 165 -1.94 0.56 16.88
C GLU A 165 -3.21 0.13 17.64
N GLU A 166 -4.07 1.08 18.03
CA GLU A 166 -5.40 0.78 18.58
C GLU A 166 -6.26 0.00 17.57
N HIS A 167 -6.13 0.27 16.27
CA HIS A 167 -6.87 -0.47 15.23
C HIS A 167 -6.63 -1.97 15.28
N PHE A 168 -5.38 -2.37 15.54
CA PHE A 168 -4.97 -3.78 15.60
C PHE A 168 -5.24 -4.45 16.95
N THR A 169 -5.49 -3.67 18.01
CA THR A 169 -5.58 -4.19 19.38
C THR A 169 -6.98 -4.08 19.97
N LYS A 170 -7.80 -3.16 19.45
CA LYS A 170 -9.14 -2.93 19.94
C LYS A 170 -10.08 -4.04 19.50
N GLN A 171 -10.43 -4.87 20.47
CA GLN A 171 -11.45 -5.89 20.34
C GLN A 171 -12.82 -5.25 20.21
N MET A 172 -13.47 -5.48 19.08
CA MET A 172 -14.88 -5.17 18.89
C MET A 172 -15.48 -6.29 18.07
N THR A 173 -16.51 -6.96 18.59
CA THR A 173 -17.35 -7.81 17.75
C THR A 173 -18.01 -6.88 16.73
N PRO A 174 -17.70 -7.00 15.44
CA PRO A 174 -18.37 -6.20 14.44
C PRO A 174 -19.87 -6.56 14.45
N VAL A 175 -20.70 -5.54 14.23
CA VAL A 175 -22.17 -5.73 14.24
C VAL A 175 -22.59 -5.76 12.79
N TYR A 176 -22.98 -6.96 12.39
CA TYR A 176 -22.68 -7.43 11.05
C TYR A 176 -23.65 -6.90 9.98
N THR A 177 -24.98 -6.97 10.13
CA THR A 177 -25.89 -6.25 9.21
C THR A 177 -27.06 -5.57 9.92
N ALA A 178 -27.31 -4.29 9.57
CA ALA A 178 -28.46 -3.50 10.03
C ALA A 178 -29.66 -3.55 9.08
N ASP A 179 -29.54 -4.23 7.92
CA ASP A 179 -30.47 -4.14 6.78
C ASP A 179 -31.13 -5.48 6.39
N GLY A 180 -30.96 -6.54 7.19
CA GLY A 180 -31.68 -7.81 7.01
C GLY A 180 -31.12 -8.76 5.95
N ARG A 181 -29.95 -8.48 5.37
CA ARG A 181 -29.29 -9.34 4.37
C ARG A 181 -28.56 -10.56 4.94
N GLY A 182 -28.39 -10.62 6.26
CA GLY A 182 -27.60 -11.65 6.92
C GLY A 182 -26.12 -11.30 6.93
N VAL A 183 -25.33 -12.10 7.64
CA VAL A 183 -23.88 -11.91 7.77
C VAL A 183 -23.22 -12.35 6.46
N ILE A 184 -22.42 -11.48 5.84
CA ILE A 184 -21.62 -11.83 4.64
C ILE A 184 -20.32 -12.55 5.04
N HIS A 185 -19.57 -13.08 4.09
CA HIS A 185 -18.41 -13.92 4.44
C HIS A 185 -17.25 -13.08 4.99
N GLU A 186 -17.05 -11.88 4.47
CA GLU A 186 -16.02 -10.90 4.85
C GLU A 186 -16.15 -10.49 6.32
N GLU A 187 -17.40 -10.35 6.74
CA GLU A 187 -17.79 -10.14 8.12
C GLU A 187 -17.37 -11.34 9.00
N THR A 188 -17.67 -12.55 8.55
CA THR A 188 -17.29 -13.78 9.26
C THR A 188 -15.76 -13.95 9.34
N GLU A 189 -15.05 -13.71 8.26
CA GLU A 189 -13.58 -13.79 8.16
C GLU A 189 -12.89 -12.79 9.09
N MET A 190 -13.35 -11.54 9.10
CA MET A 190 -12.85 -10.54 10.05
C MET A 190 -13.15 -10.95 11.50
N SER A 191 -14.30 -11.57 11.77
CA SER A 191 -14.65 -12.10 13.09
C SER A 191 -13.61 -13.08 13.61
N LEU A 192 -13.15 -13.99 12.76
CA LEU A 192 -12.25 -15.09 13.09
C LEU A 192 -10.85 -14.61 13.44
N THR A 193 -10.46 -13.44 12.94
CA THR A 193 -9.13 -12.84 13.16
C THR A 193 -9.14 -11.68 14.15
N SER A 194 -10.33 -11.17 14.52
CA SER A 194 -10.47 -9.99 15.38
C SER A 194 -9.80 -10.12 16.75
N GLU A 195 -9.72 -11.32 17.35
CA GLU A 195 -9.01 -11.54 18.62
C GLU A 195 -7.52 -11.18 18.55
N ASP A 196 -6.91 -11.36 17.37
CA ASP A 196 -5.48 -11.11 17.14
C ASP A 196 -5.18 -9.82 16.37
N PHE A 197 -6.16 -9.32 15.59
CA PHE A 197 -6.01 -8.19 14.66
C PHE A 197 -7.00 -7.04 14.89
N GLY A 198 -7.84 -7.12 15.93
CA GLY A 198 -8.77 -6.06 16.32
C GLY A 198 -9.79 -5.73 15.21
N GLN A 199 -9.64 -4.56 14.60
CA GLN A 199 -10.48 -4.07 13.50
C GLN A 199 -9.77 -4.03 12.14
N TYR A 200 -8.52 -4.49 12.08
CA TYR A 200 -7.80 -4.65 10.82
C TYR A 200 -8.32 -5.88 10.08
N GLY A 201 -9.34 -5.66 9.23
CA GLY A 201 -9.94 -6.70 8.39
C GLY A 201 -9.11 -6.94 7.14
N HIS A 202 -8.00 -7.65 7.28
CA HIS A 202 -7.10 -7.96 6.16
C HIS A 202 -7.70 -8.88 5.10
N ASN A 203 -8.83 -9.50 5.42
CA ASN A 203 -9.57 -10.35 4.51
C ASN A 203 -10.21 -9.56 3.35
N ASN A 204 -10.21 -8.22 3.39
CA ASN A 204 -10.81 -7.38 2.35
C ASN A 204 -9.98 -6.09 2.10
N GLN A 205 -10.04 -5.56 0.87
CA GLN A 205 -9.24 -4.46 0.35
C GLN A 205 -9.36 -3.12 1.11
N PRO A 206 -10.52 -2.73 1.70
CA PRO A 206 -10.62 -1.48 2.45
C PRO A 206 -9.62 -1.34 3.61
N SER A 207 -8.95 -2.42 4.03
CA SER A 207 -7.92 -2.38 5.08
C SER A 207 -6.48 -2.41 4.55
N HIS A 208 -6.23 -2.79 3.30
CA HIS A 208 -4.90 -3.13 2.79
C HIS A 208 -3.89 -1.98 2.83
N HIS A 209 -4.36 -0.73 2.84
CA HIS A 209 -3.53 0.48 2.87
C HIS A 209 -3.14 0.94 4.28
N VAL A 210 -3.75 0.42 5.34
CA VAL A 210 -3.59 0.95 6.71
C VAL A 210 -2.12 0.93 7.18
N LEU A 211 -1.40 -0.16 6.90
CA LEU A 211 0.04 -0.23 7.22
C LEU A 211 0.88 0.68 6.33
N GLY A 212 0.46 0.90 5.08
CA GLY A 212 1.06 1.89 4.20
C GLY A 212 0.92 3.31 4.76
N VAL A 213 -0.27 3.66 5.29
CA VAL A 213 -0.49 4.93 6.00
C VAL A 213 0.45 5.06 7.20
N ALA A 214 0.65 3.97 7.95
CA ALA A 214 1.57 3.94 9.07
C ALA A 214 3.01 4.28 8.62
N VAL A 215 3.54 3.64 7.58
CA VAL A 215 4.88 3.96 7.05
C VAL A 215 4.94 5.39 6.52
N ALA A 216 3.96 5.81 5.74
CA ALA A 216 3.90 7.15 5.17
C ALA A 216 3.88 8.26 6.24
N ALA A 217 3.22 8.03 7.37
CA ALA A 217 3.19 8.91 8.55
C ALA A 217 4.43 8.76 9.45
N GLY A 218 5.30 7.80 9.17
CA GLY A 218 6.52 7.49 9.93
C GLY A 218 6.28 6.69 11.22
N CYS A 219 5.16 5.98 11.35
CA CYS A 219 4.82 5.06 12.43
C CYS A 219 5.54 3.71 12.28
N PHE A 220 6.86 3.74 12.04
CA PHE A 220 7.63 2.57 11.61
C PHE A 220 7.53 1.38 12.58
N THR A 221 7.60 1.61 13.90
CA THR A 221 7.47 0.54 14.90
C THR A 221 6.14 -0.21 14.80
N VAL A 222 5.04 0.51 14.57
CA VAL A 222 3.70 -0.08 14.41
C VAL A 222 3.63 -0.81 13.07
N ALA A 223 4.09 -0.17 11.99
CA ALA A 223 4.11 -0.74 10.66
C ALA A 223 4.89 -2.07 10.59
N ASP A 224 6.11 -2.07 11.10
CA ASP A 224 7.02 -3.21 11.09
C ASP A 224 6.44 -4.41 11.87
N LYS A 225 5.99 -4.15 13.11
CA LYS A 225 5.40 -5.17 13.99
C LYS A 225 4.20 -5.86 13.34
N TYR A 226 3.26 -5.07 12.82
CA TYR A 226 2.02 -5.62 12.28
C TYR A 226 2.16 -6.14 10.86
N MET A 227 3.08 -5.62 10.05
CA MET A 227 3.37 -6.20 8.73
C MET A 227 3.92 -7.63 8.86
N GLU A 228 4.91 -7.86 9.73
CA GLU A 228 5.41 -9.23 9.95
C GLU A 228 4.30 -10.14 10.51
N LYS A 229 3.48 -9.66 11.46
CA LYS A 229 2.36 -10.43 12.01
C LYS A 229 1.37 -10.84 10.92
N VAL A 230 0.94 -9.90 10.08
CA VAL A 230 0.00 -10.13 8.98
C VAL A 230 0.55 -11.16 8.00
N LEU A 231 1.76 -10.96 7.47
CA LEU A 231 2.33 -11.87 6.48
C LEU A 231 2.57 -13.29 7.03
N ARG A 232 2.85 -13.43 8.33
CA ARG A 232 3.12 -14.74 8.94
C ARG A 232 1.87 -15.52 9.36
N GLU A 233 0.84 -14.82 9.82
CA GLU A 233 -0.28 -15.47 10.50
C GLU A 233 -1.55 -15.52 9.65
N LEU A 234 -1.70 -14.62 8.67
CA LEU A 234 -2.90 -14.55 7.84
C LEU A 234 -2.75 -15.22 6.47
N TYR A 235 -1.54 -15.63 6.10
CA TYR A 235 -1.26 -16.31 4.84
C TYR A 235 -0.70 -17.69 5.09
N SER A 236 -1.23 -18.69 4.38
CA SER A 236 -0.69 -20.04 4.43
C SER A 236 -0.89 -20.76 3.09
N PRO A 237 -0.14 -21.85 2.82
CA PRO A 237 -0.37 -22.68 1.64
C PRO A 237 -1.78 -23.29 1.58
N GLU A 238 -2.52 -23.31 2.69
CA GLU A 238 -3.86 -23.86 2.81
C GLU A 238 -4.96 -22.87 2.43
N GLY A 239 -4.67 -21.57 2.36
CA GLY A 239 -5.68 -20.57 1.97
C GLY A 239 -5.27 -19.11 2.20
N TRP A 240 -6.15 -18.23 1.74
CA TRP A 240 -6.07 -16.79 1.90
C TRP A 240 -6.89 -16.32 3.12
N PRO A 241 -6.60 -15.13 3.68
CA PRO A 241 -7.38 -14.60 4.80
C PRO A 241 -8.81 -14.18 4.42
N GLY A 242 -9.09 -14.00 3.12
CA GLY A 242 -10.39 -13.75 2.52
C GLY A 242 -10.35 -14.09 1.04
N ASP A 243 -11.17 -13.42 0.23
CA ASP A 243 -11.13 -13.60 -1.22
C ASP A 243 -9.78 -13.13 -1.82
N GLU A 244 -9.28 -13.87 -2.82
CA GLU A 244 -7.97 -13.58 -3.44
C GLU A 244 -8.01 -12.36 -4.38
N ASP A 245 -9.21 -12.09 -4.92
CA ASP A 245 -9.54 -10.95 -5.77
C ASP A 245 -8.59 -10.68 -6.93
N ASN A 246 -8.51 -11.68 -7.80
CA ASN A 246 -7.93 -11.58 -9.15
C ASN A 246 -6.46 -11.13 -9.16
N GLY A 247 -5.70 -11.52 -8.15
CA GLY A 247 -4.30 -11.14 -7.99
C GLY A 247 -4.05 -9.97 -7.06
N GLU A 248 -5.06 -9.28 -6.53
CA GLU A 248 -4.85 -8.15 -5.61
C GLU A 248 -4.18 -8.63 -4.32
N MET A 249 -4.76 -9.65 -3.66
CA MET A 249 -4.25 -10.14 -2.38
C MET A 249 -2.90 -10.86 -2.54
N ALA A 250 -2.74 -11.62 -3.63
CA ALA A 250 -1.47 -12.25 -3.97
C ALA A 250 -0.37 -11.22 -4.28
N ALA A 251 -0.68 -10.15 -5.03
CA ALA A 251 0.28 -9.08 -5.31
C ALA A 251 0.64 -8.31 -4.03
N TRP A 252 -0.35 -8.03 -3.17
CA TRP A 252 -0.13 -7.42 -1.86
C TRP A 252 0.85 -8.26 -1.04
N PHE A 253 0.61 -9.57 -0.93
CA PHE A 253 1.48 -10.49 -0.21
C PHE A 253 2.91 -10.50 -0.78
N MET A 254 3.06 -10.81 -2.07
CA MET A 254 4.38 -10.97 -2.70
C MET A 254 5.23 -9.70 -2.65
N LEU A 255 4.64 -8.53 -2.87
CA LEU A 255 5.37 -7.26 -2.83
C LEU A 255 5.80 -6.90 -1.39
N ASN A 256 4.92 -7.10 -0.41
CA ASN A 256 5.24 -6.82 0.98
C ASN A 256 6.24 -7.85 1.57
N GLU A 257 6.25 -9.10 1.11
CA GLU A 257 7.28 -10.08 1.50
C GLU A 257 8.70 -9.59 1.16
N VAL A 258 8.86 -8.85 0.06
CA VAL A 258 10.14 -8.25 -0.34
C VAL A 258 10.28 -6.78 0.12
N GLY A 259 9.36 -6.31 0.96
CA GLY A 259 9.41 -5.00 1.60
C GLY A 259 9.00 -3.83 0.70
N LEU A 260 8.24 -4.06 -0.38
CA LEU A 260 7.80 -3.03 -1.31
C LEU A 260 6.29 -2.81 -1.22
N TYR A 261 5.85 -1.56 -1.16
CA TYR A 261 4.44 -1.21 -1.18
C TYR A 261 4.17 0.11 -1.88
N GLU A 262 3.12 0.18 -2.69
CA GLU A 262 2.71 1.40 -3.38
C GLU A 262 1.37 1.88 -2.82
N ILE A 263 1.39 2.97 -2.05
CA ILE A 263 0.18 3.56 -1.47
C ILE A 263 -0.47 4.61 -2.38
N ASP A 264 0.35 5.41 -3.08
CA ASP A 264 -0.12 6.52 -3.91
C ASP A 264 0.31 6.31 -5.36
N PHE A 265 -0.69 5.98 -6.17
CA PHE A 265 -0.52 5.70 -7.59
C PHE A 265 -0.22 6.95 -8.44
N GLY A 266 -0.39 8.15 -7.87
CA GLY A 266 -0.08 9.43 -8.52
C GLY A 266 1.32 9.97 -8.18
N ALA A 267 1.92 9.55 -7.07
CA ALA A 267 3.29 9.92 -6.68
C ALA A 267 4.32 9.02 -7.34
N ASP A 268 5.57 9.45 -7.54
CA ASP A 268 6.69 8.57 -7.97
C ASP A 268 7.38 7.97 -6.73
N GLU A 269 6.74 7.00 -6.08
CA GLU A 269 7.16 6.52 -4.77
C GLU A 269 6.76 5.06 -4.49
N LEU A 270 7.62 4.37 -3.73
CA LEU A 270 7.35 3.14 -3.02
C LEU A 270 7.70 3.34 -1.54
N LEU A 271 6.83 2.82 -0.69
CA LEU A 271 7.08 2.67 0.74
C LEU A 271 7.84 1.36 0.99
N LEU A 272 8.73 1.40 1.97
CA LEU A 272 9.62 0.29 2.30
C LEU A 272 9.29 -0.30 3.67
N PHE A 273 8.87 -1.56 3.67
CA PHE A 273 8.62 -2.37 4.86
C PHE A 273 9.80 -3.27 5.19
N SER A 274 9.79 -3.87 6.38
CA SER A 274 10.66 -4.98 6.69
C SER A 274 10.38 -6.17 5.76
N PRO A 275 11.36 -6.62 4.95
CA PRO A 275 11.17 -7.79 4.11
C PRO A 275 11.09 -9.07 4.96
N LEU A 276 10.11 -9.93 4.68
CA LEU A 276 9.96 -11.25 5.30
C LEU A 276 10.93 -12.28 4.70
N ILE A 277 11.33 -12.06 3.44
CA ILE A 277 12.28 -12.92 2.73
C ILE A 277 13.57 -13.11 3.52
N ARG A 278 14.10 -14.34 3.43
CA ARG A 278 15.31 -14.77 4.11
C ARG A 278 16.47 -14.77 3.11
N GLY A 279 17.51 -13.98 3.39
CA GLY A 279 18.70 -13.89 2.55
C GLY A 279 18.51 -12.97 1.34
N ASP A 280 19.12 -13.34 0.21
CA ASP A 280 19.19 -12.52 -1.00
C ASP A 280 18.04 -12.90 -1.95
N PHE A 281 17.13 -11.97 -2.20
CA PHE A 281 16.12 -12.08 -3.24
C PHE A 281 16.55 -11.26 -4.45
N THR A 282 16.40 -11.81 -5.66
CA THR A 282 16.69 -11.09 -6.90
C THR A 282 15.50 -11.17 -7.83
N MET A 283 15.02 -10.01 -8.28
CA MET A 283 13.95 -9.87 -9.26
C MET A 283 14.49 -9.21 -10.53
N ALA A 284 14.14 -9.78 -11.69
CA ALA A 284 14.35 -9.13 -12.96
C ALA A 284 13.33 -7.99 -13.15
N LEU A 285 13.82 -6.81 -13.52
CA LEU A 285 12.99 -5.64 -13.82
C LEU A 285 12.82 -5.49 -15.34
N PRO A 286 11.78 -4.77 -15.81
CA PRO A 286 11.65 -4.45 -17.22
C PRO A 286 12.86 -3.72 -17.79
N GLY A 287 13.46 -4.31 -18.83
CA GLY A 287 14.68 -3.81 -19.49
C GLY A 287 15.85 -4.77 -19.35
N GLU A 288 16.68 -4.84 -20.38
CA GLU A 288 17.81 -5.78 -20.41
C GLU A 288 18.82 -5.50 -19.28
N GLY A 289 19.19 -6.54 -18.54
CA GLY A 289 20.19 -6.49 -17.47
C GLY A 289 19.78 -5.73 -16.20
N ARG A 290 18.50 -5.33 -16.06
CA ARG A 290 18.04 -4.61 -14.87
C ARG A 290 17.56 -5.59 -13.80
N LEU A 291 18.20 -5.55 -12.64
CA LEU A 291 17.88 -6.42 -11.51
C LEU A 291 17.62 -5.57 -10.26
N LEU A 292 16.64 -5.98 -9.46
CA LEU A 292 16.50 -5.55 -8.08
C LEU A 292 17.00 -6.67 -7.17
N ARG A 293 17.99 -6.37 -6.33
CA ARG A 293 18.39 -7.25 -5.23
C ARG A 293 17.83 -6.72 -3.91
N VAL A 294 17.24 -7.59 -3.10
CA VAL A 294 16.77 -7.27 -1.75
C VAL A 294 17.49 -8.17 -0.76
N GLU A 295 18.16 -7.56 0.21
CA GLU A 295 18.93 -8.25 1.26
C GLU A 295 18.38 -7.83 2.63
N ASN A 296 18.17 -8.79 3.53
CA ASN A 296 17.79 -8.56 4.92
C ASN A 296 18.89 -9.05 5.88
N VAL A 297 19.47 -8.14 6.68
CA VAL A 297 20.55 -8.41 7.63
C VAL A 297 20.06 -8.17 9.06
N HIS A 298 20.01 -9.24 9.86
CA HIS A 298 19.64 -9.18 11.26
C HIS A 298 20.80 -8.70 12.14
N ARG A 299 20.64 -7.55 12.81
CA ARG A 299 21.67 -6.93 13.66
C ARG A 299 22.02 -7.74 14.90
N ASP A 300 21.05 -8.46 15.45
CA ASP A 300 21.21 -9.17 16.72
C ASP A 300 21.90 -10.53 16.55
N GLY A 301 22.35 -10.88 15.33
CA GLY A 301 22.87 -12.21 15.02
C GLY A 301 21.82 -13.32 15.17
N CYS A 302 20.55 -12.91 15.27
CA CYS A 302 19.39 -13.78 15.36
C CYS A 302 19.40 -14.82 14.23
N SER A 303 19.11 -16.06 14.62
CA SER A 303 18.88 -17.17 13.69
C SER A 303 17.80 -16.77 12.68
N VAL A 304 17.87 -17.34 11.48
CA VAL A 304 16.86 -17.25 10.40
C VAL A 304 15.42 -17.60 10.89
N THR A 305 15.30 -18.25 12.05
CA THR A 305 14.02 -18.65 12.68
C THR A 305 13.43 -17.65 13.69
N THR A 306 14.14 -16.59 14.07
CA THR A 306 13.68 -15.61 15.07
C THR A 306 13.12 -14.34 14.40
N SER A 307 11.90 -13.94 14.78
CA SER A 307 11.24 -12.71 14.31
C SER A 307 12.12 -11.49 14.55
N SER A 308 12.25 -10.65 13.54
CA SER A 308 13.05 -9.41 13.54
C SER A 308 12.33 -8.35 12.70
N PRO A 309 11.16 -7.87 13.16
CA PRO A 309 10.29 -7.05 12.33
C PRO A 309 10.87 -5.65 12.16
N TYR A 310 11.55 -5.14 13.18
CA TYR A 310 11.91 -3.74 13.27
C TYR A 310 13.09 -3.44 12.37
N VAL A 311 12.89 -2.60 11.38
CA VAL A 311 13.98 -2.18 10.52
C VAL A 311 14.67 -0.98 11.18
N CYS A 312 15.97 -1.08 11.38
CA CYS A 312 16.80 0.01 11.90
C CYS A 312 17.26 0.94 10.76
N GLU A 313 17.75 0.37 9.66
CA GLU A 313 18.34 1.12 8.55
C GLU A 313 17.96 0.49 7.22
N VAL A 314 17.80 1.32 6.19
CA VAL A 314 17.58 0.88 4.80
C VAL A 314 18.55 1.61 3.90
N HIS A 315 19.32 0.85 3.13
CA HIS A 315 20.33 1.39 2.23
C HIS A 315 19.95 1.03 0.80
N TRP A 316 19.95 2.04 -0.07
CA TRP A 316 19.77 1.88 -1.50
C TRP A 316 21.09 2.04 -2.23
N TYR A 317 21.48 1.02 -2.99
CA TYR A 317 22.64 1.01 -3.86
C TYR A 317 22.13 0.99 -5.31
N PRO A 318 22.07 2.14 -6.00
CA PRO A 318 21.66 2.17 -7.41
C PRO A 318 22.58 1.30 -8.27
N SER A 319 22.04 0.61 -9.27
CA SER A 319 22.88 -0.10 -10.24
C SER A 319 23.83 0.86 -10.94
N SER A 320 25.13 0.55 -10.91
CA SER A 320 26.13 1.30 -11.67
C SER A 320 26.00 0.94 -13.16
N PRO A 321 26.10 1.90 -14.10
CA PRO A 321 26.11 1.63 -15.54
C PRO A 321 27.23 0.67 -16.01
N ARG A 322 28.14 0.24 -15.12
CA ARG A 322 29.29 -0.62 -15.42
C ARG A 322 29.20 -2.05 -14.87
N GLU A 323 28.18 -2.40 -14.10
CA GLU A 323 28.08 -3.73 -13.48
C GLU A 323 27.39 -4.79 -14.36
N SER A 324 26.96 -4.45 -15.57
CA SER A 324 26.20 -5.35 -16.43
C SER A 324 27.01 -6.48 -17.10
N THR A 325 28.28 -6.71 -16.75
CA THR A 325 29.11 -7.72 -17.45
C THR A 325 30.07 -8.57 -16.60
N GLU A 326 30.20 -8.40 -15.28
CA GLU A 326 31.24 -9.13 -14.53
C GLU A 326 30.79 -10.03 -13.38
N ASP A 327 29.52 -10.02 -12.97
CA ASP A 327 29.02 -10.88 -11.89
C ASP A 327 27.78 -11.69 -12.32
N GLU A 328 27.83 -12.37 -13.48
CA GLU A 328 27.01 -13.57 -13.68
C GLU A 328 27.68 -14.75 -12.98
N PRO A 329 27.05 -15.39 -11.97
CA PRO A 329 27.35 -16.78 -11.72
C PRO A 329 26.72 -17.56 -12.88
N SER A 330 27.56 -18.14 -13.73
CA SER A 330 27.14 -19.13 -14.71
C SER A 330 26.62 -20.39 -13.99
N SER A 331 25.39 -20.35 -13.45
CA SER A 331 24.68 -21.55 -13.03
C SER A 331 23.82 -22.00 -14.20
N ALA A 332 24.46 -22.71 -15.13
CA ALA A 332 23.71 -23.68 -15.92
C ALA A 332 23.01 -24.62 -14.94
N PHE A 333 21.68 -24.70 -15.03
CA PHE A 333 20.91 -25.78 -14.43
C PHE A 333 21.38 -27.09 -15.07
N ASP A 334 22.35 -27.75 -14.43
CA ASP A 334 22.67 -29.15 -14.72
C ASP A 334 22.00 -30.03 -13.67
N SER A 335 20.86 -30.60 -14.06
CA SER A 335 20.15 -31.62 -13.32
C SER A 335 20.85 -32.96 -13.48
N SER A 336 21.89 -33.22 -12.69
CA SER A 336 22.33 -34.59 -12.44
C SER A 336 23.16 -34.68 -11.14
N VAL A 337 22.59 -35.34 -10.13
CA VAL A 337 23.34 -35.85 -8.98
C VAL A 337 23.86 -37.25 -9.35
N PRO A 338 25.15 -37.53 -9.10
CA PRO A 338 25.46 -38.78 -8.44
C PRO A 338 26.49 -38.65 -7.31
N ASP A 339 26.38 -39.63 -6.42
CA ASP A 339 27.06 -39.81 -5.14
C ASP A 339 28.60 -39.81 -5.18
N GLY A 340 29.16 -39.30 -4.08
CA GLY A 340 30.38 -39.82 -3.44
C GLY A 340 31.71 -39.43 -4.08
N VAL A 341 32.58 -38.81 -3.27
CA VAL A 341 34.00 -39.15 -3.03
C VAL A 341 34.68 -38.01 -2.27
N SER A 342 35.40 -38.37 -1.20
CA SER A 342 36.28 -37.48 -0.44
C SER A 342 37.51 -37.09 -1.25
N ALA A 343 37.98 -35.84 -1.12
CA ALA A 343 39.40 -35.53 -1.30
C ALA A 343 39.82 -34.32 -0.47
N HIS A 344 40.82 -34.55 0.39
CA HIS A 344 41.62 -33.51 1.03
C HIS A 344 42.37 -32.67 -0.02
N GLY A 345 42.34 -31.35 0.15
CA GLY A 345 43.15 -30.42 -0.63
C GLY A 345 43.33 -29.07 0.07
N SER A 346 44.46 -28.91 0.75
CA SER A 346 44.94 -27.64 1.32
C SER A 346 45.33 -26.69 0.18
N ILE A 347 44.65 -25.54 0.06
CA ILE A 347 45.12 -24.41 -0.76
C ILE A 347 45.18 -23.16 0.11
N ARG A 348 46.40 -22.82 0.55
CA ARG A 348 46.77 -21.47 0.98
C ARG A 348 46.80 -20.57 -0.24
N GLY A 349 45.89 -19.61 -0.30
CA GLY A 349 45.90 -18.52 -1.27
C GLY A 349 45.24 -17.30 -0.64
N GLY A 350 46.05 -16.31 -0.24
CA GLY A 350 45.54 -15.06 0.31
C GLY A 350 44.65 -14.35 -0.71
N ARG A 351 43.38 -14.14 -0.37
CA ARG A 351 42.50 -13.25 -1.15
C ARG A 351 43.08 -11.84 -1.09
N PRO A 352 43.31 -11.16 -2.23
CA PRO A 352 43.56 -9.73 -2.19
C PRO A 352 42.33 -9.05 -1.56
N ARG A 353 42.56 -8.23 -0.52
CA ARG A 353 41.51 -7.38 0.04
C ARG A 353 40.90 -6.56 -1.10
N ARG A 354 39.64 -6.84 -1.44
CA ARG A 354 38.85 -5.98 -2.33
C ARG A 354 38.97 -4.54 -1.79
N PRO A 355 39.27 -3.55 -2.65
CA PRO A 355 39.28 -2.17 -2.21
C PRO A 355 37.88 -1.85 -1.65
N ILE A 356 37.84 -1.31 -0.44
CA ILE A 356 36.61 -0.78 0.16
C ILE A 356 36.07 0.26 -0.83
N PRO A 357 34.87 0.09 -1.41
CA PRO A 357 34.31 1.07 -2.33
C PRO A 357 34.31 2.44 -1.66
N ARG A 358 34.72 3.46 -2.43
CA ARG A 358 34.72 4.84 -1.93
C ARG A 358 33.31 5.21 -1.47
N GLN A 359 33.24 5.99 -0.41
CA GLN A 359 32.08 6.36 0.42
C GLN A 359 30.96 7.16 -0.30
N ARG A 360 30.65 6.86 -1.57
CA ARG A 360 29.68 7.58 -2.41
C ARG A 360 28.60 6.73 -3.11
N ASP A 361 28.57 5.41 -2.93
CA ASP A 361 27.76 4.56 -3.83
C ASP A 361 26.42 4.07 -3.25
N HIS A 362 25.94 4.63 -2.13
CA HIS A 362 24.62 4.31 -1.58
C HIS A 362 23.94 5.46 -0.82
N VAL A 363 22.62 5.37 -0.68
CA VAL A 363 21.75 6.33 0.02
C VAL A 363 21.07 5.63 1.19
N VAL A 364 21.11 6.24 2.38
CA VAL A 364 20.31 5.78 3.52
C VAL A 364 18.90 6.38 3.41
N LEU A 365 17.89 5.52 3.35
CA LEU A 365 16.49 5.90 3.17
C LEU A 365 15.79 6.06 4.53
N SER A 366 16.11 7.14 5.25
CA SER A 366 15.59 7.39 6.61
C SER A 366 14.07 7.57 6.69
N ASN A 367 13.42 7.96 5.58
CA ASN A 367 11.98 8.14 5.48
C ASN A 367 11.25 6.92 4.89
N ARG A 368 11.95 5.81 4.62
CA ARG A 368 11.40 4.57 4.04
C ARG A 368 10.68 4.76 2.71
N ARG A 369 11.23 5.64 1.87
CA ARG A 369 10.69 5.94 0.54
C ARG A 369 11.78 5.75 -0.51
N LEU A 370 11.43 5.09 -1.61
CA LEU A 370 12.26 4.97 -2.80
C LEU A 370 11.42 5.35 -4.02
N ALA A 371 11.93 6.21 -4.90
CA ALA A 371 11.22 6.56 -6.12
C ALA A 371 11.09 5.35 -7.05
N ARG A 372 9.92 5.14 -7.66
CA ARG A 372 9.70 4.06 -8.63
C ARG A 372 10.61 4.23 -9.83
N SER A 373 10.79 5.46 -10.30
CA SER A 373 11.69 5.79 -11.39
C SER A 373 13.14 5.40 -11.10
N GLU A 374 13.60 5.51 -9.85
CA GLU A 374 14.92 5.03 -9.44
C GLU A 374 14.98 3.50 -9.32
N LEU A 375 13.99 2.87 -8.70
CA LEU A 375 13.93 1.40 -8.60
C LEU A 375 13.95 0.75 -9.99
N SER A 376 13.22 1.32 -10.96
CA SER A 376 13.11 0.79 -12.32
C SER A 376 14.42 0.71 -13.10
N LYS A 377 15.48 1.38 -12.63
CA LYS A 377 16.83 1.33 -13.21
C LYS A 377 17.64 0.12 -12.72
N GLY A 378 17.16 -0.58 -11.70
CA GLY A 378 17.88 -1.63 -11.01
C GLY A 378 18.74 -1.10 -9.87
N GLY A 379 19.07 -2.00 -8.95
CA GLY A 379 19.93 -1.73 -7.83
C GLY A 379 19.75 -2.75 -6.73
N ARG A 380 20.18 -2.38 -5.53
CA ARG A 380 20.09 -3.22 -4.34
C ARG A 380 19.51 -2.44 -3.16
N LEU A 381 18.49 -3.02 -2.54
CA LEU A 381 17.98 -2.64 -1.22
C LEU A 381 18.60 -3.54 -0.16
N LEU A 382 19.18 -2.94 0.87
CA LEU A 382 19.73 -3.62 2.03
C LEU A 382 19.03 -3.12 3.29
N PHE A 383 18.30 -4.01 3.95
CA PHE A 383 17.57 -3.77 5.19
C PHE A 383 18.39 -4.29 6.37
N TYR A 384 18.56 -3.47 7.40
CA TYR A 384 19.09 -3.89 8.68
C TYR A 384 17.96 -4.00 9.69
N THR A 385 17.69 -5.19 10.20
CA THR A 385 16.54 -5.48 11.08
C THR A 385 16.96 -5.94 12.47
N SER A 386 16.06 -5.81 13.45
CA SER A 386 16.25 -6.23 14.84
C SER A 386 14.98 -6.86 15.41
N SER A 387 15.18 -7.70 16.41
CA SER A 387 14.13 -8.30 17.23
C SER A 387 13.42 -7.30 18.16
N THR A 388 14.04 -6.14 18.41
CA THR A 388 13.48 -5.07 19.25
C THR A 388 13.45 -3.74 18.49
N PRO A 389 12.53 -2.81 18.82
CA PRO A 389 12.47 -1.51 18.15
C PRO A 389 13.81 -0.78 18.21
N CYS A 390 14.28 -0.29 17.06
CA CYS A 390 15.52 0.47 16.96
C CYS A 390 15.31 1.92 17.41
N GLU A 391 16.33 2.52 18.05
CA GLU A 391 16.32 3.93 18.49
C GLU A 391 16.42 4.94 17.34
#